data_AF-A0A2S7WAB3-F1
#
_entry.id   AF-A0A2S7WAB3-F1
#
_cell.length_a   1.000
_cell.length_b   1.000
_cell.length_c   1.000
_cell.angle_alpha   90.00
_cell.angle_beta   90.00
_cell.angle_gamma   90.00
#
_symmetry.space_group_name_H-M   'P 1'
#
loop_
_entity.id
_entity.type
_entity.pdbx_description
1 polymer ?
#
loop_
_entity_poly.entity_id
_entity_poly.type
_entity_poly.pdbx_seq_one_letter_code
_entity_poly.pdbx_strand_id
1 'polypeptide(L)'
;MAEKLKINVVIAGRTYPLSVNNTNEEEGMRKAANAINKLITLYEQNYAVSDKQDVLAMCALQFASKLEISALEKNSTNKEAIEKLNELTNLVNEHLK
;
A
#
# COMPACT_ATOMS: atom_id res chain seq x y z
N MET A 1 8.35 -4.77 27.55
CA MET A 1 8.99 -4.55 26.23
C MET A 1 8.38 -5.57 25.29
N ALA A 2 7.73 -5.15 24.20
CA ALA A 2 7.16 -6.08 23.22
C ALA A 2 8.30 -6.87 22.56
N GLU A 3 8.22 -8.19 22.64
CA GLU A 3 9.24 -9.10 22.12
C GLU A 3 9.19 -9.03 20.58
N LYS A 4 10.27 -8.52 19.97
CA LYS A 4 10.35 -8.40 18.51
C LYS A 4 10.55 -9.77 17.89
N LEU A 5 9.66 -10.16 16.98
CA LEU A 5 9.73 -11.39 16.20
C LEU A 5 10.75 -11.21 15.07
N LYS A 6 11.69 -12.13 14.94
CA LYS A 6 12.63 -12.14 13.81
C LYS A 6 12.07 -13.00 12.68
N ILE A 7 11.98 -12.44 11.49
CA ILE A 7 11.52 -13.14 10.29
C ILE A 7 12.53 -13.03 9.16
N ASN A 8 12.47 -14.00 8.24
CA ASN A 8 13.22 -13.96 6.99
C ASN A 8 12.23 -13.84 5.83
N VAL A 9 12.46 -12.83 5.00
CA VAL A 9 11.62 -12.52 3.83
C VAL A 9 12.46 -12.62 2.57
N VAL A 10 11.94 -13.26 1.52
CA VAL A 10 12.68 -13.45 0.26
C VAL A 10 12.12 -12.52 -0.81
N ILE A 11 13.00 -11.70 -1.39
CA ILE A 11 12.66 -10.75 -2.48
C ILE A 11 13.68 -10.91 -3.60
N ALA A 12 13.23 -11.12 -4.83
CA ALA A 12 14.09 -11.28 -6.01
C ALA A 12 15.20 -12.36 -5.88
N GLY A 13 14.93 -13.40 -5.08
CA GLY A 13 15.90 -14.46 -4.76
C GLY A 13 16.91 -14.11 -3.67
N ARG A 14 16.77 -12.97 -2.99
CA ARG A 14 17.61 -12.56 -1.84
C ARG A 14 16.82 -12.65 -0.55
N THR A 15 17.44 -13.19 0.49
CA THR A 15 16.84 -13.30 1.83
C THR A 15 17.21 -12.10 2.68
N TYR A 16 16.20 -11.44 3.24
CA TYR A 16 16.33 -10.29 4.13
C TYR A 16 15.84 -10.66 5.53
N PRO A 17 16.71 -10.68 6.54
CA PRO A 17 16.32 -10.83 7.93
C PRO A 17 15.73 -9.51 8.45
N LEU A 18 14.52 -9.56 8.99
CA LEU A 18 13.78 -8.42 9.52
C LEU A 18 13.32 -8.70 10.96
N SER A 19 13.10 -7.64 11.73
CA SER A 19 12.49 -7.73 13.06
C SER A 19 11.16 -6.98 13.05
N VAL A 20 10.07 -7.68 13.36
CA VAL A 20 8.70 -7.15 13.37
C VAL A 20 8.15 -7.16 14.80
N ASN A 21 7.23 -6.25 15.10
CA ASN A 21 6.77 -6.02 16.47
C ASN A 21 5.52 -6.85 16.83
N ASN A 22 4.79 -7.33 15.84
CA ASN A 22 3.57 -8.13 16.05
C ASN A 22 3.27 -9.04 14.84
N THR A 23 2.33 -9.96 15.01
CA THR A 23 1.92 -10.93 13.98
C THR A 23 1.28 -10.28 12.75
N ASN A 24 0.56 -9.17 12.91
CA ASN A 24 -0.06 -8.47 11.77
C ASN A 24 0.99 -7.83 10.86
N GLU A 25 2.06 -7.27 11.45
CA GLU A 25 3.20 -6.71 10.73
C GLU A 25 3.97 -7.82 9.98
N GLU A 26 4.12 -9.00 10.60
CA GLU A 26 4.70 -10.18 9.96
C GLU A 26 3.93 -10.61 8.71
N GLU A 27 2.61 -10.77 8.84
CA GLU A 27 1.73 -11.14 7.74
C GLU A 27 1.78 -10.08 6.62
N GLY A 28 1.74 -8.80 7.00
CA GLY A 28 1.84 -7.67 6.08
C GLY A 28 3.16 -7.68 5.29
N MET A 29 4.28 -7.89 5.97
CA MET A 29 5.61 -7.99 5.35
C MET A 29 5.69 -9.16 4.37
N ARG A 30 5.16 -10.34 4.73
CA ARG A 30 5.14 -11.50 3.81
C ARG A 30 4.28 -11.26 2.59
N LYS A 31 3.08 -10.69 2.77
CA LYS A 31 2.18 -10.36 1.65
C LYS A 31 2.83 -9.35 0.70
N ALA A 32 3.48 -8.31 1.25
CA ALA A 32 4.18 -7.31 0.46
C ALA A 32 5.32 -7.93 -0.37
N ALA A 33 6.16 -8.77 0.24
CA ALA A 33 7.25 -9.44 -0.48
C ALA A 33 6.74 -10.37 -1.59
N ASN A 34 5.68 -11.14 -1.34
CA ASN A 34 5.05 -11.97 -2.36
C ASN A 34 4.48 -11.13 -3.51
N ALA A 35 3.90 -9.97 -3.23
CA ALA A 35 3.40 -9.05 -4.25
C ALA A 35 4.53 -8.47 -5.10
N ILE A 36 5.65 -8.08 -4.47
CA ILE A 36 6.85 -7.61 -5.18
C ILE A 36 7.39 -8.71 -6.10
N ASN A 37 7.57 -9.93 -5.59
CA ASN A 37 8.09 -11.04 -6.41
C ASN A 37 7.20 -11.34 -7.62
N LYS A 38 5.87 -11.29 -7.46
CA LYS A 38 4.94 -11.45 -8.60
C LYS A 38 5.12 -10.38 -9.66
N LEU A 39 5.31 -9.11 -9.25
CA LEU A 39 5.55 -8.02 -10.20
C LEU A 39 6.90 -8.15 -10.88
N ILE A 40 7.95 -8.57 -10.16
CA ILE A 40 9.26 -8.83 -10.75
C ILE A 40 9.14 -9.89 -11.85
N THR A 41 8.49 -11.02 -11.55
CA THR A 41 8.27 -12.08 -12.56
C THR A 41 7.48 -11.58 -13.77
N LEU A 42 6.46 -10.74 -13.54
CA LEU A 42 5.67 -10.15 -14.62
C LEU A 42 6.53 -9.22 -15.51
N TYR A 43 7.39 -8.41 -14.92
CA TYR A 43 8.26 -7.51 -15.66
C TYR A 43 9.36 -8.27 -16.40
N GLU A 44 10.01 -9.25 -15.76
CA GLU A 44 11.01 -10.12 -16.38
C GLU A 44 10.44 -10.90 -17.58
N GLN A 45 9.16 -11.29 -17.54
CA GLN A 45 8.48 -11.97 -18.64
C GLN A 45 8.11 -11.04 -19.80
N ASN A 46 7.61 -9.83 -19.50
CA ASN A 46 7.02 -8.94 -20.51
C ASN A 46 8.02 -7.96 -21.12
N TYR A 47 9.07 -7.63 -20.38
CA TYR A 47 10.09 -6.69 -20.78
C TYR A 47 11.41 -7.42 -20.56
N ALA A 48 12.25 -7.53 -21.59
CA ALA A 48 13.56 -8.17 -21.50
C ALA A 48 14.55 -7.38 -20.61
N VAL A 49 14.07 -6.83 -19.49
CA VAL A 49 14.82 -6.10 -18.47
C VAL A 49 15.67 -7.11 -17.76
N SER A 50 16.95 -7.09 -18.11
CA SER A 50 17.94 -8.02 -17.57
C SER A 50 18.46 -7.57 -16.20
N ASP A 51 18.29 -6.29 -15.83
CA ASP A 51 18.75 -5.78 -14.54
C ASP A 51 17.63 -5.83 -13.49
N LYS A 52 17.85 -6.65 -12.45
CA LYS A 52 16.95 -6.78 -11.30
C LYS A 52 16.76 -5.46 -10.54
N GLN A 53 17.72 -4.54 -10.61
CA GLN A 53 17.60 -3.25 -9.95
C GLN A 53 16.57 -2.36 -10.64
N ASP A 54 16.55 -2.33 -11.97
CA ASP A 54 15.58 -1.56 -12.74
C ASP A 54 14.16 -2.10 -12.57
N VAL A 55 14.01 -3.43 -12.56
CA VAL A 55 12.72 -4.07 -12.28
C VAL A 55 12.21 -3.73 -10.88
N LEU A 56 13.10 -3.69 -9.88
CA LEU A 56 12.75 -3.27 -8.52
C LEU A 56 12.35 -1.79 -8.47
N ALA A 57 13.02 -0.91 -9.21
CA ALA A 57 12.65 0.50 -9.31
C ALA A 57 11.26 0.68 -9.96
N MET A 58 10.94 -0.09 -11.01
CA MET A 58 9.60 -0.09 -11.61
C MET A 58 8.53 -0.58 -10.63
N CYS A 59 8.83 -1.62 -9.84
CA CYS A 59 7.93 -2.09 -8.79
C CYS A 59 7.70 -1.01 -7.72
N ALA A 60 8.76 -0.33 -7.27
CA ALA A 60 8.69 0.74 -6.29
C ALA A 60 7.81 1.91 -6.79
N LEU A 61 8.02 2.34 -8.04
CA LEU A 61 7.21 3.39 -8.65
C LEU A 61 5.73 2.99 -8.75
N GLN A 62 5.44 1.76 -9.18
CA GLN A 62 4.07 1.26 -9.29
C GLN A 62 3.35 1.26 -7.94
N PHE A 63 4.02 0.85 -6.87
CA PHE A 63 3.43 0.87 -5.52
C PHE A 63 3.28 2.29 -4.97
N ALA A 64 4.29 3.14 -5.13
CA ALA A 64 4.23 4.54 -4.71
C ALA A 64 3.10 5.29 -5.43
N SER A 65 2.98 5.12 -6.75
CA SER A 65 1.92 5.73 -7.55
C SER A 65 0.53 5.28 -7.08
N LYS A 66 0.32 3.99 -6.80
CA LYS A 66 -0.96 3.50 -6.25
C LYS A 66 -1.29 4.13 -4.91
N LEU A 67 -0.30 4.30 -4.04
CA LEU A 67 -0.49 4.92 -2.73
C LEU A 67 -0.90 6.39 -2.87
N GLU A 68 -0.21 7.15 -3.74
CA GLU A 68 -0.55 8.55 -4.02
C GLU A 68 -1.95 8.68 -4.64
N ILE A 69 -2.30 7.84 -5.61
CA ILE A 69 -3.63 7.84 -6.24
C ILE A 69 -4.72 7.53 -5.21
N SER A 70 -4.54 6.50 -4.38
CA SER A 70 -5.49 6.18 -3.31
C SER A 70 -5.62 7.29 -2.26
N ALA A 71 -4.54 8.03 -1.98
CA ALA A 71 -4.60 9.19 -1.08
C ALA A 71 -5.43 10.33 -1.70
N LEU A 72 -5.28 10.59 -3.00
CA LEU A 72 -6.09 11.57 -3.74
C LEU A 72 -7.58 11.20 -3.72
N GLU A 73 -7.92 9.94 -3.99
CA GLU A 73 -9.30 9.44 -3.99
C GLU A 73 -9.96 9.46 -2.59
N LYS A 74 -9.21 9.16 -1.52
CA LYS A 74 -9.73 9.28 -0.15
C LYS A 74 -10.04 10.72 0.21
N ASN A 75 -9.18 11.65 -0.18
CA ASN A 75 -9.40 13.07 0.08
C ASN A 75 -10.64 13.60 -0.65
N SER A 76 -10.89 13.18 -1.89
CA SER A 76 -12.11 13.55 -2.61
C SER A 76 -13.36 12.95 -1.95
N THR A 77 -13.34 11.66 -1.60
CA THR A 77 -14.48 10.98 -0.97
C THR A 77 -14.86 11.61 0.37
N ASN A 78 -13.85 11.94 1.21
CA ASN A 78 -14.10 12.58 2.50
C ASN A 78 -14.70 13.98 2.33
N LYS A 79 -14.25 14.74 1.33
CA LYS A 79 -14.77 16.08 1.06
C LYS A 79 -16.24 16.03 0.64
N GLU A 80 -16.60 15.12 -0.28
CA GLU A 80 -17.99 14.92 -0.69
C GLU A 80 -18.89 14.47 0.48
N ALA A 81 -18.38 13.59 1.35
CA ALA A 81 -19.11 13.17 2.53
C ALA A 81 -19.37 14.34 3.51
N ILE A 82 -18.38 15.21 3.71
CA ILE A 82 -18.51 16.41 4.55
C ILE A 82 -19.50 17.40 3.95
N GLU A 83 -19.45 17.64 2.63
CA GLU A 83 -20.43 18.51 1.94
C GLU A 83 -21.86 18.00 2.11
N LYS A 84 -22.12 16.71 1.89
CA LYS A 84 -23.44 16.10 2.09
C LYS A 84 -23.91 16.17 3.56
N LEU A 85 -23.00 15.99 4.51
CA LEU A 85 -23.33 16.15 5.94
C LEU A 85 -23.70 17.59 6.29
N ASN A 86 -23.01 18.57 5.71
CA ASN A 86 -23.34 19.99 5.89
C ASN A 86 -24.68 20.34 5.25
N GLU A 87 -24.98 19.84 4.05
CA GLU A 87 -26.29 20.00 3.41
C GLU A 87 -27.42 19.42 4.26
N LEU A 88 -27.24 18.19 4.77
CA LEU A 88 -28.20 17.57 5.68
C LEU A 88 -28.39 18.38 6.97
N THR A 89 -27.29 18.88 7.55
CA THR A 89 -27.34 19.71 8.77
C THR A 89 -28.09 21.02 8.51
N ASN A 90 -27.89 21.64 7.35
CA ASN A 90 -28.59 22.85 6.95
C ASN A 90 -30.09 22.60 6.75
N LEU A 91 -30.48 21.52 6.07
CA LEU A 91 -31.89 21.14 5.89
C LEU A 91 -32.60 20.90 7.23
N VAL A 92 -31.93 20.22 8.15
CA VAL A 92 -32.46 19.99 9.51
C VAL A 92 -32.60 21.29 10.28
N ASN A 93 -31.61 22.19 10.21
CA ASN A 93 -31.67 23.51 10.84
C ASN A 93 -32.76 24.42 10.23
N GLU A 94 -33.04 24.32 8.93
CA GLU A 94 -34.14 25.04 8.29
C GLU A 94 -35.51 24.53 8.76
N HIS A 95 -35.66 23.23 9.02
CA HIS A 95 -36.91 22.63 9.51
C HIS A 95 -37.12 22.76 11.03
N LEU A 96 -36.08 23.14 11.78
CA LEU A 96 -36.13 23.36 13.24
C LEU A 96 -36.25 24.85 13.62
N LYS A 97 -36.33 25.76 12.63
CA LYS A 97 -36.76 27.15 12.81
C LYS A 97 -38.27 27.29 12.66
#